data_AF-A0A0D0USK1-F1
#
_entry.id   AF-A0A0D0USK1-F1
#
_cell.length_a   1.000
_cell.length_b   1.000
_cell.length_c   1.000
_cell.angle_alpha   90.00
_cell.angle_beta   90.00
_cell.angle_gamma   90.00
#
_symmetry.space_group_name_H-M   'P 1'
#
loop_
_entity.id
_entity.type
_entity.pdbx_description
1 polymer ?
#
loop_
_entity_poly.entity_id
_entity_poly.type
_entity_poly.pdbx_seq_one_letter_code
_entity_poly.pdbx_strand_id
1 'polypeptide(L)' 'MSRHDEPNEYGFAGGATAPEPPAGGRSDEQDLAEEVAVPGDDLTEPFSDAVTEETEQAEEDEPAERRR' A
#
# COMPACT_ATOMS: atom_id res chain seq x y z
N MET A 1 8.91 3.36 53.70
CA MET A 1 9.44 3.47 52.33
C MET A 1 8.71 2.45 51.49
N SER A 2 8.27 2.81 50.29
CA SER A 2 7.45 1.90 49.48
C SER A 2 8.36 0.82 48.91
N ARG A 3 7.93 -0.44 48.91
CA ARG A 3 8.71 -1.59 48.39
C ARG A 3 9.16 -1.38 46.93
N HIS A 4 8.49 -0.50 46.20
CA HIS A 4 8.77 -0.15 44.81
C HIS A 4 10.01 0.76 44.64
N ASP A 5 10.50 1.37 45.71
CA ASP A 5 11.67 2.24 45.67
C ASP A 5 12.99 1.45 45.77
N GLU A 6 12.93 0.17 46.14
CA GLU A 6 14.09 -0.74 46.19
C GLU A 6 14.31 -1.43 44.83
N PRO A 7 15.55 -1.46 44.31
CA PRO A 7 15.87 -2.19 43.09
C PRO A 7 15.64 -3.69 43.25
N ASN A 8 15.08 -4.34 42.23
CA ASN A 8 14.95 -5.79 42.17
C ASN A 8 16.32 -6.47 41.92
N GLU A 9 16.34 -7.80 41.85
CA GLU A 9 17.54 -8.61 41.61
C GLU A 9 18.29 -8.28 40.30
N TYR A 10 17.63 -7.57 39.38
CA TYR A 10 18.17 -7.13 38.10
C TYR A 10 18.54 -5.63 38.10
N GLY A 11 18.38 -4.94 39.24
CA GLY A 11 18.73 -3.53 39.40
C GLY A 11 17.64 -2.54 38.98
N PHE A 12 16.42 -2.97 38.69
CA PHE A 12 15.31 -2.06 38.34
C PHE A 12 14.50 -1.65 39.58
N ALA A 13 14.29 -0.35 39.76
CA ALA A 13 13.44 0.23 40.81
C ALA A 13 12.38 1.16 40.17
N GLY A 14 11.27 1.40 40.86
CA GLY A 14 10.19 2.29 40.42
C GLY A 14 8.92 1.57 39.94
N GLY A 15 7.94 2.36 39.50
CA GLY A 15 6.69 1.87 38.92
C GLY A 15 6.83 1.45 37.46
N ALA A 16 5.76 0.95 36.85
CA ALA A 16 5.75 0.59 35.44
C ALA A 16 6.11 1.81 34.57
N THR A 17 7.16 1.70 33.76
CA THR A 17 7.45 2.67 32.72
C THR A 17 6.49 2.42 31.57
N ALA A 18 5.75 3.43 31.13
CA ALA A 18 4.96 3.33 29.92
C ALA A 18 5.87 2.98 28.71
N PRO A 19 5.34 2.31 27.67
CA PRO A 19 6.09 2.11 26.43
C PRO A 19 6.62 3.45 25.89
N GLU A 20 7.77 3.39 25.23
CA GLU A 20 8.32 4.57 24.55
C GLU A 20 7.28 5.12 23.57
N PRO A 21 6.93 6.41 23.63
CA PRO A 21 6.00 6.99 22.68
C PRO A 21 6.60 6.89 21.27
N PRO A 22 5.76 6.70 20.23
CA PRO A 22 6.25 6.69 18.85
C PRO A 22 7.00 8.00 18.58
N ALA A 23 8.10 7.90 17.82
CA ALA A 23 8.94 9.04 17.49
C ALA A 23 8.08 10.14 16.88
N GLY A 24 7.89 11.24 17.61
CA GLY A 24 6.92 12.27 17.27
C GLY A 24 7.15 12.87 15.88
N GLY A 25 6.34 12.44 14.90
CA GLY A 25 6.17 13.08 13.60
C GLY A 25 7.43 13.23 12.74
N ARG A 26 8.50 12.49 13.02
CA ARG A 26 9.65 12.40 12.12
C ARG A 26 9.40 11.21 11.22
N SER A 27 9.38 11.48 9.92
CA SER A 27 9.33 10.42 8.93
C SER A 27 10.45 9.43 9.20
N ASP A 28 10.09 8.16 9.40
CA ASP A 28 11.07 7.11 9.57
C ASP A 28 11.57 6.61 8.20
N GLU A 29 12.55 5.71 8.20
CA GLU A 29 13.07 5.15 6.95
C GLU A 29 12.00 4.37 6.16
N GLN A 30 10.92 3.93 6.82
CA GLN A 30 9.79 3.26 6.17
C GLN A 30 8.92 4.28 5.43
N ASP A 31 8.67 5.45 6.02
CA ASP A 31 7.91 6.54 5.38
C ASP A 31 8.56 7.01 4.06
N LEU A 32 9.91 7.03 4.00
CA LEU A 32 10.64 7.38 2.78
C LEU A 32 10.58 6.29 1.71
N ALA A 33 10.49 5.02 2.10
CA ALA A 33 10.37 3.90 1.16
C ALA A 33 8.98 3.84 0.51
N GLU A 34 7.96 4.39 1.17
CA GLU A 34 6.59 4.51 0.66
C GLU A 34 6.38 5.76 -0.23
N GLU A 35 7.33 6.71 -0.23
CA GLU A 35 7.32 7.90 -1.09
C GLU A 35 7.78 7.58 -2.53
N VAL A 36 7.20 6.54 -3.14
CA VAL A 36 7.40 6.25 -4.57
C VAL A 36 6.30 6.96 -5.34
N ALA A 37 6.67 8.00 -6.10
CA ALA A 37 5.75 8.69 -7.00
C ALA A 37 5.22 7.71 -8.05
N VAL A 38 3.95 7.32 -7.91
CA VAL A 38 3.25 6.55 -8.95
C VAL A 38 2.90 7.52 -10.08
N PRO A 39 3.26 7.22 -11.34
CA PRO A 39 2.81 8.00 -12.48
C PRO A 39 1.28 8.16 -12.45
N GLY A 40 0.79 9.38 -12.64
CA GLY A 40 -0.65 9.65 -12.73
C GLY A 40 -1.26 9.28 -14.09
N ASP A 41 -0.44 8.76 -15.01
CA ASP A 41 -0.85 8.35 -16.35
C ASP A 41 -1.58 7.01 -16.32
N ASP A 42 -2.55 6.85 -17.21
CA ASP A 42 -3.24 5.57 -17.40
C ASP A 42 -2.34 4.60 -18.18
N LEU A 43 -1.76 3.63 -17.47
CA LEU A 43 -0.92 2.59 -18.07
C LEU A 43 -1.75 1.48 -18.76
N THR A 44 -3.08 1.51 -18.65
CA THR A 44 -3.99 0.51 -19.20
C THR A 44 -4.60 0.92 -20.55
N GLU A 45 -4.38 2.16 -21.00
CA GLU A 45 -4.85 2.67 -22.29
C GLU A 45 -4.39 1.77 -23.46
N PRO A 46 -3.10 1.37 -23.61
CA PRO A 46 -2.68 0.52 -24.73
C PRO A 46 -3.32 -0.87 -24.71
N PHE A 47 -3.65 -1.38 -23.52
CA PHE A 47 -4.35 -2.67 -23.38
C PHE A 47 -5.82 -2.54 -23.76
N SER A 48 -6.48 -1.46 -23.31
CA SER A 48 -7.87 -1.16 -23.64
C SER A 48 -8.07 -0.96 -25.14
N ASP A 49 -7.14 -0.26 -25.79
CA ASP A 49 -7.13 -0.07 -27.24
C ASP A 49 -6.98 -1.40 -27.99
N ALA A 50 -6.03 -2.24 -27.59
CA ALA A 50 -5.81 -3.55 -28.22
C ALA A 50 -7.03 -4.49 -28.08
N VAL A 51 -7.69 -4.49 -26.92
CA VAL A 51 -8.92 -5.27 -26.71
C VAL A 51 -10.06 -4.72 -27.57
N THR A 52 -10.19 -3.41 -27.67
CA THR A 52 -11.23 -2.76 -28.49
C THR A 52 -11.03 -3.10 -29.97
N GLU A 53 -9.82 -2.92 -30.49
CA GLU A 53 -9.48 -3.25 -31.89
C GLU A 53 -9.75 -4.72 -32.25
N GLU A 54 -9.47 -5.67 -31.35
CA GLU A 54 -9.76 -7.09 -31.56
C GLU A 54 -11.29 -7.34 -31.63
N THR A 55 -12.05 -6.72 -30.72
CA THR A 55 -13.51 -6.90 -30.68
C THR A 55 -14.23 -6.23 -31.85
N GLU A 56 -13.78 -5.04 -32.27
CA GLU A 56 -14.35 -4.33 -33.42
C GLU A 56 -14.06 -5.06 -34.73
N GLN A 57 -12.85 -5.63 -34.90
CA GLN A 57 -12.53 -6.47 -36.05
C GLN A 57 -13.38 -7.75 -36.10
N ALA A 58 -13.68 -8.35 -34.94
CA ALA A 58 -14.54 -9.53 -34.89
C ALA A 58 -16.00 -9.22 -35.27
N GLU A 59 -16.50 -8.01 -34.97
CA GLU A 59 -17.86 -7.58 -35.35
C GLU A 59 -17.97 -7.21 -36.84
N GLU A 60 -16.90 -6.69 -37.45
CA GLU A 60 -16.88 -6.36 -38.89
C GLU A 60 -16.78 -7.59 -39.80
N ASP A 61 -16.21 -8.71 -39.32
CA ASP A 61 -16.05 -9.97 -40.07
C ASP A 61 -17.26 -10.92 -39.96
N GLU A 62 -18.35 -10.52 -39.31
CA GLU A 62 -19.60 -11.31 -39.28
C GLU A 62 -20.20 -11.39 -40.71
N PRO A 63 -20.24 -12.58 -41.36
CA PRO A 63 -20.78 -12.69 -42.69
C PRO A 63 -22.29 -12.44 -42.61
N ALA A 64 -22.76 -11.35 -43.21
CA ALA A 64 -24.17 -11.01 -43.32
C ALA A 64 -25.01 -12.26 -43.63
N GLU A 65 -25.69 -12.80 -42.61
CA GLU A 65 -26.50 -14.00 -42.77
C GLU A 65 -27.57 -13.69 -43.82
N ARG A 66 -27.44 -14.38 -44.95
CA ARG A 66 -28.40 -14.40 -46.06
C ARG A 66 -29.80 -14.66 -45.51
N ARG A 67 -30.56 -13.59 -45.27
CA ARG A 67 -32.02 -13.67 -45.10
C ARG A 67 -32.65 -13.80 -46.49
N ARG A 68 -33.12 -15.02 -46.73
CA ARG A 68 -33.92 -15.46 -47.88
C ARG A 68 -35.34 -14.89 -47.81
#